data_AF-A0A552DTA4-F1
#
_entry.id   AF-A0A552DTA4-F1
#
_cell.length_a   1.000
_cell.length_b   1.000
_cell.length_c   1.000
_cell.angle_alpha   90.00
_cell.angle_beta   90.00
_cell.angle_gamma   90.00
#
_symmetry.space_group_name_H-M   'P 1'
#
loop_
_entity.id
_entity.type
_entity.pdbx_description
1 polymer ?
#
loop_
_entity_poly.entity_id
_entity_poly.type
_entity_poly.pdbx_seq_one_letter_code
_entity_poly.pdbx_strand_id
1 'polypeptide(L)' 'MEKWAAQELQYADLGDTRRKKRLISIVENLASQPSTSVPQASGNLAAA' A
#
# COMPACT_ATOMS: atom_id res chain seq x y z
N MET A 1 -5.07 15.54 1.62
CA MET A 1 -5.99 14.60 2.31
C MET A 1 -5.12 13.47 2.80
N GLU A 2 -5.04 13.27 4.11
CA GLU A 2 -4.29 12.15 4.67
C GLU A 2 -4.96 10.86 4.18
N LYS A 3 -4.18 9.96 3.56
CA LYS A 3 -4.73 8.75 2.98
C LYS A 3 -5.07 7.77 4.10
N TRP A 4 -6.31 7.28 4.12
CA TRP A 4 -6.83 6.36 5.15
C TRP A 4 -5.84 5.23 5.54
N ALA A 5 -5.19 4.61 4.55
CA ALA A 5 -4.23 3.54 4.78
C ALA A 5 -3.01 3.96 5.62
N ALA A 6 -2.55 5.21 5.50
CA ALA A 6 -1.42 5.72 6.27
C ALA A 6 -1.79 5.88 7.75
N GLN A 7 -3.02 6.33 8.04
CA GLN A 7 -3.55 6.45 9.38
C GLN A 7 -3.73 5.07 10.04
N GLU A 8 -4.31 4.12 9.30
CA GLU A 8 -4.58 2.78 9.84
C GLU A 8 -3.31 1.96 10.08
N LEU A 9 -2.30 2.14 9.23
CA LEU A 9 -1.03 1.41 9.32
C LEU A 9 0.05 2.19 10.09
N GLN A 10 -0.31 3.29 10.76
CA GLN A 10 0.67 4.15 11.44
C GLN A 10 1.46 3.43 12.55
N TYR A 11 0.88 2.39 13.16
CA TYR A 11 1.51 1.59 14.22
C TYR A 11 2.08 0.25 13.74
N ALA A 12 2.08 0.00 12.42
CA ALA A 12 2.64 -1.24 11.88
C ALA A 12 4.17 -1.24 12.07
N ASP A 13 4.67 -2.15 12.89
CA ASP A 13 6.10 -2.40 13.07
C ASP A 13 6.52 -3.61 12.22
N LEU A 14 7.34 -3.34 11.20
CA LEU A 14 7.88 -4.34 10.28
C LEU A 14 9.41 -4.44 10.38
N GLY A 15 10.02 -3.80 11.39
CA GLY A 15 11.46 -3.69 11.58
C GLY A 15 12.21 -2.89 10.52
N ASP A 16 11.51 -2.37 9.49
CA ASP A 16 12.08 -1.54 8.42
C ASP A 16 11.02 -0.53 7.94
N THR A 17 11.37 0.76 8.01
CA THR A 17 10.50 1.87 7.60
C THR A 17 10.09 1.78 6.12
N ARG A 18 10.93 1.19 5.27
CA ARG A 18 10.63 0.97 3.83
C ARG A 18 9.53 -0.05 3.64
N ARG A 19 9.47 -1.09 4.49
CA ARG A 19 8.39 -2.09 4.44
C ARG A 19 7.06 -1.47 4.83
N LYS A 20 7.04 -0.61 5.85
CA LYS A 20 5.84 0.14 6.25
C LYS A 20 5.34 1.01 5.10
N LYS A 21 6.23 1.76 4.44
CA LYS A 21 5.88 2.56 3.25
C LYS A 21 5.32 1.70 2.12
N ARG A 22 5.95 0.55 1.83
CA ARG A 22 5.49 -0.40 0.81
C ARG A 22 4.08 -0.93 1.14
N LEU A 23 3.84 -1.31 2.39
CA LEU A 23 2.55 -1.82 2.84
C LEU A 23 1.45 -0.77 2.66
N ILE A 24 1.70 0.47 3.06
CA ILE A 24 0.77 1.59 2.86
C ILE A 24 0.42 1.74 1.38
N SER A 25 1.41 1.78 0.47
CA SER A 25 1.13 1.88 -0.97
C SER A 25 0.32 0.70 -1.52
N ILE A 26 0.58 -0.53 -1.07
CA ILE A 26 -0.18 -1.72 -1.51
C ILE A 26 -1.65 -1.59 -1.07
N VAL A 27 -1.88 -1.21 0.18
CA VAL A 27 -3.25 -1.07 0.73
C VAL A 27 -3.98 0.09 0.08
N GLU A 28 -3.32 1.21 -0.20
CA GLU A 28 -3.92 2.33 -0.94
C GLU A 28 -4.36 1.92 -2.35
N ASN A 29 -3.49 1.20 -3.06
CA ASN A 29 -3.79 0.71 -4.39
C ASN A 29 -4.99 -0.25 -4.37
N LEU A 30 -5.01 -1.17 -3.41
CA LEU A 30 -6.12 -2.12 -3.28
C LEU A 30 -7.42 -1.43 -2.84
N ALA A 31 -7.37 -0.47 -1.93
CA ALA A 31 -8.54 0.30 -1.50
C ALA A 31 -9.15 1.12 -2.65
N SER A 32 -8.33 1.56 -3.62
CA SER A 32 -8.82 2.24 -4.82
C SER A 32 -9.56 1.30 -5.79
N GLN A 33 -9.27 -0.01 -5.73
CA GLN A 33 -9.81 -1.03 -6.63
C GLN A 33 -10.09 -2.35 -5.87
N PRO A 34 -11.08 -2.38 -4.94
CA PRO A 34 -11.23 -3.48 -3.98
C PRO A 34 -11.54 -4.85 -4.61
N SER A 35 -12.09 -4.84 -5.82
CA SER A 35 -12.47 -6.04 -6.57
C SER A 35 -11.35 -6.60 -7.45
N THR A 36 -10.20 -5.95 -7.51
CA THR A 36 -9.07 -6.39 -8.35
C THR A 36 -8.07 -7.19 -7.55
N SER A 37 -7.28 -8.02 -8.25
CA SER A 37 -6.19 -8.75 -7.61
C SER A 37 -5.04 -7.82 -7.23
N VAL A 38 -4.22 -8.24 -6.26
CA VAL A 38 -3.04 -7.46 -5.79
C VAL A 38 -2.09 -7.06 -6.93
N PRO A 39 -1.73 -7.94 -7.90
CA PRO A 39 -0.91 -7.54 -9.03
C PRO A 39 -1.59 -6.48 -9.94
N GLN A 40 -2.89 -6.62 -10.18
CA GLN A 40 -3.65 -5.66 -11.01
C GLN A 40 -3.72 -4.29 -10.35
N ALA A 41 -4.02 -4.23 -9.05
CA ALA A 41 -4.05 -2.98 -8.29
C ALA A 41 -2.67 -2.30 -8.22
N SER A 42 -1.59 -3.08 -8.17
CA SER A 42 -0.22 -2.57 -8.01
C SER A 42 0.42 -2.06 -9.31
N GLY A 43 -0.11 -2.45 -10.47
CA GLY A 43 0.42 -2.05 -11.78
C GLY A 43 1.88 -2.47 -12.01
N ASN A 44 2.54 -1.79 -12.97
CA ASN A 44 3.93 -2.07 -13.37
C ASN A 44 4.97 -1.16 -12.67
N LEU A 45 4.67 -0.66 -11.47
CA LEU A 45 5.48 0.36 -10.77
C LEU A 45 6.96 -0.02 -10.53
N ALA A 46 7.31 -1.32 -10.60
CA ALA A 46 8.67 -1.80 -10.40
C ALA A 46 9.34 -2.32 -11.68
N ALA A 47 8.67 -2.27 -12.83
CA ALA A 47 9.17 -2.80 -14.11
C ALA A 47 9.87 -1.74 -14.98
N ALA A 48 10.09 -0.54 -14.46
CA ALA A 48 10.73 0.60 -15.13
C ALA A 48 12.20 0.75 -14.71
#